data_AF-A0A1G2QF19-F1
#
_entry.id   AF-A0A1G2QF19-F1
#
_cell.length_a   1.000
_cell.length_b   1.000
_cell.length_c   1.000
_cell.angle_alpha   90.00
_cell.angle_beta   90.00
_cell.angle_gamma   90.00
#
_symmetry.space_group_name_H-M   'P 1'
#
loop_
_entity.id
_entity.type
_entity.pdbx_description
1 polymer ?
#
loop_
_entity_poly.entity_id
_entity_poly.type
_entity_poly.pdbx_seq_one_letter_code
_entity_poly.pdbx_strand_id
1 'polypeptide(L)'
;MTKIEVKRGANETSTSLLRRFSKRVSGAGNLRKVRGSQYAERTKSELKKKLDALKRLTKRAQTERLRKLGKIKDVFYRKSA
;
A
#
# COMPACT_ATOMS: atom_id res chain seq x y z
N MET A 1 -13.14 13.50 -0.83
CA MET A 1 -12.41 13.10 -2.05
C MET A 1 -11.16 13.97 -2.14
N THR A 2 -9.97 13.41 -2.01
CA THR A 2 -8.74 14.20 -2.01
C THR A 2 -8.44 14.64 -3.44
N LYS A 3 -8.51 15.95 -3.71
CA LYS A 3 -8.10 16.52 -5.00
C LYS A 3 -6.59 16.29 -5.16
N ILE A 4 -6.18 15.58 -6.22
CA ILE A 4 -4.78 15.31 -6.53
C ILE A 4 -4.37 16.25 -7.64
N GLU A 5 -3.58 17.26 -7.30
CA GLU A 5 -3.00 18.21 -8.24
C GLU A 5 -1.47 18.08 -8.20
N VAL A 6 -0.83 18.21 -9.37
CA VAL A 6 0.63 18.31 -9.48
C VAL A 6 0.93 19.46 -10.42
N LYS A 7 1.59 20.49 -9.89
CA LYS A 7 2.10 21.63 -10.67
C LYS A 7 3.44 21.27 -11.30
N ARG A 8 3.70 21.82 -12.49
CA ARG A 8 4.96 21.63 -13.22
C ARG A 8 6.09 22.41 -12.55
N GLY A 9 7.26 21.79 -12.40
CA GLY A 9 8.48 22.47 -11.95
C GLY A 9 9.21 23.16 -13.11
N ALA A 10 10.05 24.15 -12.79
CA ALA A 10 10.73 25.01 -13.77
C ALA A 10 11.48 24.25 -14.89
N ASN A 11 12.17 23.15 -14.56
CA ASN A 11 12.96 22.35 -15.51
C ASN A 11 12.44 20.90 -15.67
N GLU A 12 11.13 20.70 -15.51
CA GLU A 12 10.56 19.35 -15.56
C GLU A 12 10.11 18.93 -16.96
N THR A 13 10.48 17.72 -17.39
CA THR A 13 9.95 17.09 -18.61
C THR A 13 8.55 16.52 -18.38
N SER A 14 7.70 16.56 -19.40
CA SER A 14 6.31 16.06 -19.33
C SER A 14 6.19 14.61 -18.83
N THR A 15 7.16 13.75 -19.18
CA THR A 15 7.23 12.35 -18.72
C THR A 15 7.46 12.23 -17.21
N SER A 16 8.35 13.05 -16.65
CA SER A 16 8.62 13.06 -15.21
C SER A 16 7.42 13.60 -14.40
N LEU A 17 6.67 14.55 -14.95
CA LEU A 17 5.44 15.07 -14.37
C LEU A 17 4.37 13.98 -14.27
N LEU A 18 4.15 13.23 -15.35
CA LEU A 18 3.22 12.09 -15.38
C LEU A 18 3.60 11.01 -14.37
N ARG A 19 4.90 10.72 -14.22
CA ARG A 19 5.37 9.74 -13.22
C ARG A 19 5.05 10.19 -11.79
N ARG A 20 5.28 11.47 -11.46
CA ARG A 20 4.94 12.01 -10.13
C ARG A 20 3.44 11.98 -9.88
N PHE A 21 2.65 12.38 -10.87
CA PHE A 21 1.20 12.31 -10.81
C PHE A 21 0.74 10.88 -10.55
N SER A 22 1.21 9.90 -11.34
CA SER A 22 0.90 8.48 -11.15
C SER A 22 1.30 7.97 -9.76
N LYS A 23 2.51 8.28 -9.29
CA LYS A 23 2.97 7.92 -7.93
C LYS A 23 2.09 8.53 -6.84
N ARG A 24 1.66 9.79 -7.00
CA ARG A 24 0.78 10.49 -6.05
C ARG A 24 -0.62 9.89 -6.04
N VAL A 25 -1.16 9.51 -7.21
CA VAL A 25 -2.44 8.81 -7.37
C VAL A 25 -2.40 7.44 -6.70
N SER A 26 -1.36 6.64 -6.97
CA SER A 26 -1.18 5.32 -6.35
C SER A 26 -1.01 5.41 -4.83
N GLY A 27 -0.23 6.40 -4.34
CA GLY A 27 0.01 6.62 -2.92
C GLY A 27 -1.19 7.20 -2.16
N ALA A 28 -2.08 7.95 -2.83
CA ALA A 28 -3.25 8.57 -2.20
C ALA A 28 -4.33 7.55 -1.77
N GLY A 29 -4.26 6.29 -2.24
CA GLY A 29 -5.18 5.23 -1.80
C GLY A 29 -6.64 5.37 -2.26
N ASN A 30 -7.02 6.50 -2.89
CA ASN A 30 -8.38 6.77 -3.39
C ASN A 30 -8.90 5.64 -4.29
N LEU A 31 -8.07 5.15 -5.21
CA LEU A 31 -8.44 4.06 -6.12
C LEU A 31 -8.74 2.75 -5.36
N ARG A 32 -7.96 2.44 -4.32
CA ARG A 32 -8.20 1.26 -3.46
C ARG A 32 -9.49 1.41 -2.67
N LYS A 33 -9.78 2.61 -2.17
CA LYS A 33 -11.01 2.92 -1.44
C LYS A 33 -12.24 2.74 -2.34
N VAL A 34 -12.24 3.35 -3.52
CA VAL A 34 -13.36 3.26 -4.48
C VAL A 34 -13.59 1.81 -4.93
N ARG A 35 -12.52 1.07 -5.25
CA ARG A 35 -12.62 -0.35 -5.62
C ARG A 35 -13.15 -1.20 -4.46
N GLY A 36 -12.72 -0.94 -3.23
CA GLY A 36 -13.18 -1.65 -2.04
C GLY A 36 -14.64 -1.34 -1.67
N SER A 37 -15.16 -0.18 -2.04
CA SER A 37 -16.57 0.19 -1.83
C SER A 37 -17.45 -0.03 -3.07
N GLN A 38 -16.92 -0.66 -4.12
CA GLN A 38 -17.66 -0.85 -5.38
C GLN A 38 -18.85 -1.80 -5.22
N TYR A 39 -18.73 -2.79 -4.34
CA TYR A 39 -19.76 -3.79 -4.07
C TYR A 39 -20.06 -3.82 -2.57
N ALA A 40 -21.31 -4.16 -2.23
CA ALA A 40 -21.71 -4.34 -0.84
C ALA A 40 -21.13 -5.64 -0.29
N GLU A 41 -20.35 -5.54 0.79
CA GLU A 41 -19.83 -6.70 1.51
C GLU A 41 -20.50 -6.82 2.88
N ARG A 42 -20.75 -8.06 3.32
CA ARG A 42 -21.25 -8.32 4.68
C ARG A 42 -20.17 -7.98 5.72
N THR A 43 -20.59 -7.41 6.85
CA THR A 43 -19.72 -7.23 8.01
C THR A 43 -19.19 -8.58 8.53
N LYS A 44 -17.88 -8.65 8.77
CA LYS A 44 -17.23 -9.85 9.29
C LYS A 44 -17.64 -10.13 10.74
N SER A 45 -17.81 -11.40 11.10
CA SER A 45 -18.02 -11.83 12.49
C SER A 45 -16.75 -11.65 13.32
N GLU A 46 -16.90 -11.59 14.66
CA GLU A 46 -15.77 -11.45 15.59
C GLU A 46 -14.74 -12.57 15.46
N LEU A 47 -15.21 -13.82 15.30
CA LEU A 47 -14.32 -14.96 15.06
C LEU A 47 -13.49 -14.77 13.79
N LYS A 48 -14.13 -14.33 12.70
CA LYS A 48 -13.43 -14.10 11.43
C LYS A 48 -12.40 -12.97 11.54
N LYS A 49 -12.71 -11.90 12.28
CA LYS A 49 -11.75 -10.82 12.57
C LYS A 49 -10.52 -11.35 13.33
N LYS A 50 -10.73 -12.18 14.37
CA LYS A 50 -9.65 -12.81 15.15
C LYS A 50 -8.76 -13.69 14.27
N LEU A 51 -9.35 -14.56 13.43
CA LEU A 51 -8.60 -15.43 12.52
C LEU A 51 -7.78 -14.64 11.48
N ASP A 52 -8.36 -13.58 10.92
CA ASP A 52 -7.64 -12.71 9.97
C ASP A 52 -6.46 -12.00 10.64
N ALA A 53 -6.61 -11.58 11.90
CA ALA A 53 -5.53 -10.98 12.69
C ALA A 53 -4.40 -11.99 12.97
N LEU A 54 -4.73 -13.22 13.38
CA LEU A 54 -3.75 -14.29 13.58
C LEU A 54 -2.99 -14.60 12.28
N LYS A 55 -3.70 -14.70 11.15
CA LYS A 55 -3.09 -14.91 9.82
C LYS A 55 -2.12 -13.79 9.44
N ARG A 56 -2.41 -12.54 9.81
CA ARG A 56 -1.51 -11.40 9.59
C ARG A 56 -0.25 -11.50 10.44
N LEU A 57 -0.38 -11.89 11.71
CA LEU A 57 0.76 -12.08 12.62
C LEU A 57 1.68 -13.21 12.14
N THR A 58 1.11 -14.36 11.76
CA THR A 58 1.91 -15.49 11.26
C THR A 58 2.66 -15.14 9.98
N LYS A 59 2.01 -14.45 9.03
CA LYS A 59 2.67 -13.97 7.81
C LYS A 59 3.82 -13.00 8.11
N ARG A 60 3.65 -12.10 9.08
CA ARG A 60 4.70 -11.16 9.49
C ARG A 60 5.92 -11.92 10.04
N ALA A 61 5.70 -12.86 10.96
CA ALA A 61 6.77 -13.67 11.53
C ALA A 61 7.50 -14.52 10.46
N GLN A 62 6.75 -15.13 9.53
CA GLN A 62 7.33 -15.87 8.41
C GLN A 62 8.19 -14.98 7.50
N THR A 63 7.70 -13.78 7.18
CA THR A 63 8.42 -12.81 6.35
C THR A 63 9.71 -12.35 7.04
N GLU A 64 9.65 -12.06 8.34
CA GLU A 64 10.82 -11.70 9.14
C GLU A 64 11.85 -12.85 9.20
N ARG A 65 11.40 -14.10 9.38
CA ARG A 65 12.29 -15.28 9.33
C ARG A 65 12.95 -15.43 7.96
N LEU A 66 12.18 -15.37 6.88
CA LEU A 66 12.70 -15.52 5.52
C LEU A 66 13.67 -14.39 5.14
N ARG A 67 13.41 -13.16 5.61
CA ARG A 67 14.34 -12.03 5.49
C ARG A 67 15.65 -12.32 6.22
N LYS A 68 15.60 -12.76 7.48
CA LYS A 68 16.81 -13.13 8.26
C LYS A 68 17.61 -14.25 7.61
N LEU A 69 16.95 -15.18 6.91
CA LEU A 69 17.58 -16.26 6.15
C LEU A 69 18.10 -15.82 4.76
N GLY A 70 17.94 -14.55 4.37
CA GLY A 70 18.37 -14.04 3.06
C GLY A 70 17.53 -14.54 1.88
N LYS A 71 16.39 -15.22 2.13
CA LYS A 71 15.54 -15.82 1.08
C LYS A 71 14.62 -14.80 0.39
N ILE A 72 14.52 -13.58 0.92
CA ILE A 72 13.74 -12.47 0.35
C ILE A 72 14.66 -11.27 0.21
N LYS A 73 14.70 -10.65 -0.98
CA LYS A 73 15.43 -9.41 -1.22
C LYS A 73 14.82 -8.28 -0.37
N ASP A 74 15.64 -7.57 0.38
CA ASP A 74 15.19 -6.44 1.20
C ASP A 74 15.00 -5.22 0.29
N VAL A 75 13.84 -5.13 -0.37
CA VAL A 75 13.64 -4.11 -1.41
C VAL A 75 13.46 -2.71 -0.81
N PHE A 76 12.97 -2.58 0.44
CA PHE A 76 12.73 -1.29 1.10
C PHE A 76 12.68 -1.41 2.63
N TYR A 77 13.83 -1.29 3.31
CA TYR A 77 13.87 -1.03 4.77
C TYR A 77 14.01 0.48 5.01
N ARG A 78 12.90 1.20 5.12
CA ARG A 78 12.89 2.49 5.82
C ARG A 78 12.44 2.19 7.24
N LYS A 79 13.39 2.07 8.16
CA LYS A 79 13.11 2.05 9.60
C LYS A 79 12.33 3.33 9.89
N SER A 80 11.01 3.23 10.08
CA SER A 80 10.26 4.31 10.71
C SER A 80 10.75 4.32 12.16
N ALA A 81 11.53 5.34 12.48
CA ALA A 81 11.82 5.71 13.86
C ALA A 81 10.51 5.94 14.63
#